data_AF-A0A661P4Y3-F1
#
_entry.id   AF-A0A661P4Y3-F1
#
_cell.length_a   1.000
_cell.length_b   1.000
_cell.length_c   1.000
_cell.angle_alpha   90.00
_cell.angle_beta   90.00
_cell.angle_gamma   90.00
#
_symmetry.space_group_name_H-M   'P 1'
#
loop_
_entity.id
_entity.type
_entity.pdbx_description
1 polymer ?
#
loop_
_entity_poly.entity_id
_entity_poly.type
_entity_poly.pdbx_seq_one_letter_code
_entity_poly.pdbx_strand_id
1 'polypeptide(L)'
;MANSTGTSTGTANGTATGTATDSFPSLVIRTDELVAQGAYAEAQADFLSPDPATVAALGQLLEKHRVGVVAHFYMDPELQGVLTACDWPHIHISDSLMMADAGIRMV
;
A
#
# COMPACT_ATOMS: atom_id res chain seq x y z
N MET A 1 43.17 -31.92 12.70
CA MET A 1 42.71 -30.52 12.54
C MET A 1 41.43 -30.58 11.71
N ALA A 2 40.26 -30.09 12.08
CA ALA A 2 39.78 -29.40 13.26
C ALA A 2 38.31 -29.80 13.51
N ASN A 3 37.88 -29.50 14.73
CA ASN A 3 36.68 -29.90 15.44
C ASN A 3 35.44 -29.02 15.14
N SER A 4 34.26 -29.57 15.43
CA SER A 4 33.09 -28.92 16.06
C SER A 4 32.30 -27.84 15.31
N THR A 5 30.99 -28.11 15.14
CA THR A 5 29.83 -27.37 15.74
C THR A 5 28.57 -28.01 15.12
N GLY A 6 27.59 -28.57 15.84
CA GLY A 6 26.96 -28.18 17.08
C GLY A 6 25.47 -27.96 16.76
N THR A 7 24.66 -29.03 16.73
CA THR A 7 23.20 -28.89 16.61
C THR A 7 22.56 -29.54 17.83
N SER A 8 22.27 -28.69 18.81
CA SER A 8 21.51 -29.03 20.00
C SER A 8 20.10 -29.45 19.62
N THR A 9 19.72 -30.63 20.10
CA THR A 9 18.35 -31.12 20.21
C THR A 9 17.48 -30.12 20.95
N GLY A 10 16.60 -29.43 20.21
CA GLY A 10 15.44 -28.72 20.76
C GLY A 10 14.19 -29.52 20.43
N THR A 11 13.69 -30.26 21.40
CA THR A 11 12.44 -31.02 21.36
C THR A 11 11.27 -30.04 21.30
N ALA A 12 10.76 -29.72 20.12
CA ALA A 12 9.50 -28.99 19.96
C ALA A 12 8.34 -29.99 19.82
N ASN A 13 7.93 -30.59 20.94
CA ASN A 13 6.59 -31.16 21.04
C ASN A 13 5.62 -30.00 21.34
N GLY A 14 5.03 -29.45 20.28
CA GLY A 14 3.97 -28.46 20.34
C GLY A 14 2.94 -28.79 19.27
N THR A 15 1.93 -29.54 19.69
CA THR A 15 0.71 -29.99 19.01
C THR A 15 0.28 -29.10 17.83
N ALA A 16 0.31 -29.64 16.62
CA ALA A 16 -0.37 -29.06 15.47
C ALA A 16 -1.89 -29.18 15.64
N THR A 17 -2.49 -28.31 16.45
CA THR A 17 -3.93 -28.05 16.40
C THR A 17 -4.20 -27.12 15.22
N GLY A 18 -4.23 -27.69 14.03
CA GLY A 18 -4.80 -27.03 12.86
C GLY A 18 -6.30 -26.87 13.08
N THR A 19 -6.71 -25.73 13.64
CA THR A 19 -8.11 -25.35 13.81
C THR A 19 -8.30 -23.96 13.22
N ALA A 20 -9.17 -23.92 12.19
CA ALA A 20 -9.40 -22.86 11.21
C ALA A 20 -8.28 -22.71 10.16
N THR A 21 -8.62 -23.10 8.94
CA THR A 21 -7.92 -22.69 7.72
C THR A 21 -7.90 -21.17 7.72
N ASP A 22 -6.77 -20.52 8.03
CA ASP A 22 -6.66 -19.09 7.77
C ASP A 22 -6.90 -18.90 6.27
N SER A 23 -8.05 -18.31 5.95
CA SER A 23 -8.45 -18.05 4.57
C SER A 23 -7.37 -17.22 3.89
N PHE A 24 -7.13 -17.47 2.61
CA PHE A 24 -6.21 -16.65 1.82
C PHE A 24 -6.57 -15.15 2.00
N PRO A 25 -5.60 -14.29 2.39
CA PRO A 25 -5.89 -12.88 2.62
C PRO A 25 -6.50 -12.24 1.38
N SER A 26 -7.64 -11.57 1.53
CA SER A 26 -8.38 -11.05 0.38
C SER A 26 -9.06 -9.71 0.66
N LEU A 27 -9.10 -8.87 -0.37
CA LEU A 27 -9.91 -7.66 -0.45
C LEU A 27 -11.12 -7.99 -1.32
N VAL A 28 -12.30 -8.09 -0.71
CA VAL A 28 -13.56 -8.42 -1.40
C VAL A 28 -14.31 -7.13 -1.69
N ILE A 29 -14.47 -6.81 -2.97
CA ILE A 29 -15.24 -5.63 -3.42
C ILE A 29 -16.69 -6.06 -3.63
N ARG A 30 -17.61 -5.44 -2.88
CA ARG A 30 -19.06 -5.55 -3.07
C ARG A 30 -19.60 -4.28 -3.71
N THR A 31 -20.92 -4.23 -3.91
CA THR A 31 -21.59 -3.06 -4.49
C THR A 31 -21.43 -1.80 -3.63
N ASP A 32 -21.36 -1.97 -2.32
CA ASP A 32 -21.44 -0.90 -1.31
C ASP A 32 -20.25 -0.88 -0.34
N GLU A 33 -19.48 -1.95 -0.26
CA GLU A 33 -18.38 -2.07 0.70
C GLU A 33 -17.14 -2.77 0.13
N LEU A 34 -15.99 -2.43 0.71
CA LEU A 34 -14.73 -3.18 0.59
C LEU A 34 -14.52 -3.95 1.89
N VAL A 35 -14.52 -5.28 1.81
CA VAL A 35 -14.31 -6.16 2.98
C VAL A 35 -12.92 -6.76 2.92
N ALA A 36 -12.06 -6.39 3.86
CA ALA A 36 -10.75 -7.03 4.05
C ALA A 36 -10.88 -8.28 4.92
N GLN A 37 -10.20 -9.36 4.54
CA GLN A 37 -10.19 -10.62 5.27
C GLN A 37 -8.76 -11.08 5.51
N GLY A 38 -8.39 -11.15 6.79
CA GLY A 38 -7.06 -11.57 7.23
C GLY A 38 -6.10 -10.40 7.37
N ALA A 39 -5.18 -10.51 8.33
CA ALA A 39 -4.33 -9.41 8.81
C ALA A 39 -3.57 -8.66 7.70
N TYR A 40 -3.11 -9.36 6.66
CA TYR A 40 -2.42 -8.70 5.54
C TYR A 40 -3.36 -7.84 4.71
N ALA A 41 -4.55 -8.34 4.37
CA ALA A 41 -5.52 -7.59 3.58
C ALA A 41 -6.09 -6.40 4.38
N GLU A 42 -6.28 -6.57 5.68
CA GLU A 42 -6.68 -5.49 6.59
C GLU A 42 -5.65 -4.36 6.58
N ALA A 43 -4.36 -4.67 6.71
CA ALA A 43 -3.29 -3.68 6.61
C ALA A 43 -3.23 -3.00 5.22
N GLN A 44 -3.52 -3.72 4.13
CA GLN A 44 -3.59 -3.10 2.80
C GLN A 44 -4.82 -2.20 2.63
N ALA A 45 -5.94 -2.51 3.29
CA ALA A 45 -7.16 -1.71 3.23
C ALA A 45 -7.00 -0.33 3.87
N ASP A 46 -6.19 -0.24 4.93
CA ASP A 46 -5.88 1.05 5.59
C ASP A 46 -5.28 2.05 4.60
N PHE A 47 -4.45 1.60 3.65
CA PHE A 47 -3.88 2.45 2.60
C PHE A 47 -4.91 3.00 1.62
N LEU A 48 -6.07 2.35 1.49
CA LEU A 48 -7.15 2.80 0.62
C LEU A 48 -8.03 3.88 1.27
N SER A 49 -7.85 4.12 2.58
CA SER A 49 -8.55 5.14 3.36
C SER A 49 -7.55 6.00 4.13
N PRO A 50 -6.72 6.81 3.43
CA PRO A 50 -5.69 7.61 4.07
C PRO A 50 -6.27 8.66 5.03
N ASP A 51 -5.48 9.09 6.00
CA ASP A 51 -5.86 10.14 6.94
C ASP A 51 -6.25 11.45 6.20
N PRO A 52 -7.50 11.93 6.33
CA PRO A 52 -7.96 13.14 5.65
C PRO A 52 -7.15 14.40 5.98
N ALA A 53 -6.59 14.50 7.19
CA ALA A 53 -5.79 15.66 7.58
C ALA A 53 -4.46 15.70 6.80
N THR A 54 -3.82 14.55 6.64
CA THR A 54 -2.61 14.38 5.83
C THR A 54 -2.87 14.70 4.35
N VAL A 55 -3.97 14.19 3.78
CA VAL A 55 -4.37 14.48 2.39
C VAL A 55 -4.61 15.98 2.18
N ALA A 56 -5.35 16.63 3.08
CA ALA A 56 -5.63 18.06 3.00
C ALA A 56 -4.36 18.91 3.11
N ALA A 57 -3.44 18.56 4.01
CA ALA A 57 -2.17 19.26 4.18
C ALA A 57 -1.29 19.14 2.92
N LEU A 58 -1.25 17.96 2.30
CA LEU A 58 -0.56 17.75 1.03
C LEU A 58 -1.17 18.60 -0.08
N GLY A 59 -2.49 18.57 -0.26
CA GLY A 59 -3.19 19.35 -1.27
C GLY A 59 -2.90 20.85 -1.15
N GLN A 60 -2.98 21.40 0.06
CA GLN A 60 -2.64 22.80 0.33
C GLN A 60 -1.19 23.15 -0.02
N LEU A 61 -0.25 22.23 0.25
CA LEU A 61 1.16 22.44 -0.07
C LEU A 61 1.38 22.46 -1.59
N LEU A 62 0.78 21.51 -2.30
CA LEU A 62 0.89 21.41 -3.76
C LEU A 62 0.27 22.62 -4.45
N GLU A 63 -0.90 23.06 -4.01
CA GLU A 63 -1.57 24.25 -4.53
C GLU A 63 -0.75 25.52 -4.27
N LYS A 64 -0.32 25.73 -3.02
CA LYS A 64 0.47 26.89 -2.60
C LYS A 64 1.74 27.05 -3.44
N HIS A 65 2.40 25.95 -3.75
CA HIS A 65 3.67 25.93 -4.48
C HIS A 65 3.51 25.68 -5.98
N ARG A 66 2.27 25.49 -6.47
CA ARG A 66 1.96 25.17 -7.87
C ARG A 66 2.74 23.96 -8.38
N VAL A 67 2.76 22.90 -7.59
CA VAL A 67 3.53 21.67 -7.89
C VAL A 67 2.61 20.62 -8.48
N GLY A 68 2.97 20.08 -9.64
CA GLY A 68 2.38 18.85 -10.17
C GLY A 68 3.10 17.60 -9.66
N VAL A 69 2.37 16.50 -9.48
CA VAL A 69 2.92 15.21 -9.04
C VAL A 69 2.59 14.15 -10.09
N VAL A 70 3.62 13.44 -10.56
CA VAL A 70 3.46 12.27 -11.42
C VAL A 70 4.10 11.07 -10.73
N ALA A 71 3.29 10.08 -10.36
CA ALA A 71 3.74 8.86 -9.71
C ALA A 71 3.67 7.66 -10.67
N HIS A 72 4.61 6.74 -10.55
CA HIS A 72 4.56 5.48 -11.31
C HIS A 72 3.58 4.49 -10.66
N PHE A 73 2.95 3.60 -11.43
CA PHE A 73 2.08 2.52 -10.91
C PHE A 73 2.77 1.55 -9.93
N TYR A 74 4.11 1.60 -9.83
CA TYR A 74 4.91 0.74 -8.92
C TYR A 74 5.26 1.43 -7.61
N MET A 75 4.75 2.64 -7.37
CA MET A 75 4.88 3.26 -6.07
C MET A 75 4.03 2.53 -5.02
N ASP A 76 4.42 2.66 -3.75
CA ASP A 76 3.74 1.97 -2.64
C ASP A 76 2.23 2.26 -2.60
N PRO A 77 1.39 1.28 -2.24
CA PRO A 77 -0.07 1.45 -2.15
C PRO A 77 -0.49 2.60 -1.22
N GLU A 78 0.25 2.82 -0.13
CA GLU A 78 0.05 3.94 0.81
C GLU A 78 0.15 5.30 0.09
N LEU A 79 1.20 5.49 -0.72
CA LEU A 79 1.37 6.70 -1.49
C LEU A 79 0.27 6.85 -2.55
N GLN A 80 -0.08 5.76 -3.24
CA GLN A 80 -1.15 5.79 -4.25
C GLN A 80 -2.50 6.16 -3.64
N GLY A 81 -2.80 5.66 -2.43
CA GLY A 81 -4.00 6.02 -1.68
C GLY A 81 -4.07 7.52 -1.37
N VAL A 82 -2.99 8.07 -0.81
CA VAL A 82 -2.90 9.51 -0.50
C VAL A 82 -3.04 10.37 -1.75
N LEU A 83 -2.35 10.01 -2.84
CA LEU A 83 -2.41 10.78 -4.10
C LEU A 83 -3.78 10.70 -4.77
N THR A 84 -4.45 9.55 -4.71
CA THR A 84 -5.79 9.36 -5.29
C THR A 84 -6.87 10.10 -4.50
N ALA A 85 -6.71 10.21 -3.18
CA ALA A 85 -7.64 10.94 -2.30
C ALA A 85 -7.48 12.46 -2.34
N CYS A 86 -6.41 12.99 -2.96
CA CYS A 86 -6.11 14.41 -3.01
C CYS A 86 -6.79 15.09 -4.20
N ASP A 87 -7.55 16.16 -3.96
CA ASP A 87 -8.33 16.87 -4.99
C ASP A 87 -7.50 17.82 -5.89
N TRP A 88 -6.16 17.83 -5.77
CA TRP A 88 -5.31 18.69 -6.57
C TRP A 88 -5.26 18.22 -8.04
N PRO A 89 -5.69 19.04 -9.02
CA PRO A 89 -5.90 18.59 -10.40
C PRO A 89 -4.62 18.22 -11.16
N HIS A 90 -3.45 18.54 -10.61
CA HIS A 90 -2.15 18.22 -11.23
C HIS A 90 -1.47 17.00 -10.59
N ILE A 91 -2.26 16.01 -10.18
CA ILE A 91 -1.78 14.70 -9.71
C ILE A 91 -2.13 13.63 -10.75
N HIS A 92 -1.14 12.85 -11.17
CA HIS A 92 -1.33 11.73 -12.08
C HIS A 92 -0.55 10.50 -11.61
N ILE A 93 -1.17 9.32 -11.70
CA ILE A 93 -0.53 8.03 -11.50
C ILE A 93 -0.55 7.30 -12.84
N SER A 94 0.62 6.95 -13.37
CA SER A 94 0.72 6.43 -14.74
C SER A 94 1.91 5.47 -14.95
N ASP A 95 1.98 4.85 -16.13
CA ASP A 95 3.20 4.17 -16.59
C ASP A 95 4.23 5.17 -17.13
N SER A 96 5.46 4.70 -17.34
CA SER A 96 6.59 5.51 -17.80
C SER A 96 6.32 6.37 -19.04
N LEU A 97 5.55 5.87 -20.02
CA LEU A 97 5.34 6.61 -21.26
C LEU A 97 4.35 7.75 -21.05
N MET A 98 3.27 7.47 -20.32
CA MET A 98 2.26 8.47 -19.99
C MET A 98 2.76 9.53 -19.01
N MET A 99 3.79 9.25 -18.19
CA MET A 99 4.33 10.21 -17.22
C MET A 99 4.81 11.51 -17.90
N ALA A 100 5.55 11.39 -19.00
CA ALA A 100 6.09 12.55 -19.72
C ALA A 100 4.98 13.41 -20.31
N ASP A 101 3.97 12.77 -20.91
CA ASP A 101 2.80 13.42 -21.49
C ASP A 101 1.93 14.09 -20.42
N ALA A 102 1.74 13.44 -19.25
CA ALA A 102 1.07 14.05 -18.11
C ALA A 102 1.79 15.32 -17.63
N GLY A 103 3.12 15.28 -17.49
CA GLY A 103 3.91 16.45 -17.08
C GLY A 103 3.77 17.65 -18.03
N ILE A 104 3.70 17.40 -19.35
CA ILE A 104 3.50 18.46 -20.36
C ILE A 104 2.09 19.07 -20.29
N ARG A 105 1.07 18.32 -19.86
CA ARG A 105 -0.30 18.85 -19.73
C ARG A 105 -0.54 19.70 -18.46
N MET A 106 0.40 19.69 -17.51
CA MET A 106 0.26 20.41 -16.24
C MET A 106 0.83 21.83 -16.27
N VAL A 107 1.46 22.26 -17.37
CA VAL A 107 1.97 23.63 -17.57
C VAL A 107 0.90 24.61 -18.05
#